data_AF-A0ABD5YB06-F1
#
_entry.id   AF-A0ABD5YB06-F1
#
_cell.length_a   1.000
_cell.length_b   1.000
_cell.length_c   1.000
_cell.angle_alpha   90.00
_cell.angle_beta   90.00
_cell.angle_gamma   90.00
#
_symmetry.space_group_name_H-M   'P 1'
#
loop_
_entity.id
_entity.type
_entity.pdbx_description
1 polymer ?
#
loop_
_entity_poly.entity_id
_entity_poly.type
_entity_poly.pdbx_seq_one_letter_code
_entity_poly.pdbx_strand_id
1 'polypeptide(L)' 'MSLQPLQVPGGPELLILLVILLLAFGLVGRWVYRDAKSRGSDWAWQWGVGIGLLFLFGLVPGLLGLLIYVTIRDEVGEAA' A
#
# COMPACT_ATOMS: atom_id res chain seq x y z
N MET A 1 10.36 13.52 -37.75
CA MET A 1 10.35 12.62 -36.57
C MET A 1 9.08 12.90 -35.80
N SER A 2 8.09 12.01 -35.88
CA SER A 2 6.88 12.12 -35.06
C SER A 2 7.14 11.48 -33.70
N LEU A 3 7.01 12.26 -32.63
CA LEU A 3 6.96 11.75 -31.25
C LEU A 3 5.56 11.16 -31.01
N GLN A 4 5.29 9.98 -31.59
CA GLN A 4 4.02 9.27 -31.45
C GLN A 4 3.90 8.19 -30.34
N PRO A 5 4.88 7.93 -29.43
CA PRO A 5 4.68 6.88 -28.42
C PRO A 5 3.58 7.23 -27.40
N LEU A 6 3.11 8.49 -27.34
CA LEU A 6 2.05 8.93 -26.44
C LEU A 6 0.62 8.63 -26.95
N GLN A 7 0.45 8.12 -28.18
CA GLN A 7 -0.88 7.84 -28.76
C GLN A 7 -1.25 6.35 -28.78
N VAL A 8 -0.43 5.48 -28.18
CA VAL A 8 -0.76 4.04 -28.07
C VAL A 8 -1.83 3.88 -26.98
N PRO A 9 -3.05 3.44 -27.31
CA PRO A 9 -4.10 3.23 -26.31
C PRO A 9 -3.60 2.26 -25.23
N GLY A 10 -3.59 2.72 -23.98
CA GLY A 10 -3.14 1.91 -22.85
C GLY A 10 -1.63 1.91 -22.62
N GLY A 11 -0.84 2.72 -23.34
CA GLY A 11 0.57 2.91 -22.98
C GLY A 11 0.69 3.91 -21.82
N PRO A 12 0.55 5.22 -22.10
CA PRO A 12 0.70 6.27 -21.08
C PRO A 12 -0.37 6.21 -19.99
N GLU A 13 -1.62 5.90 -20.33
CA GLU A 13 -2.73 5.90 -19.38
C GLU A 13 -2.58 4.79 -18.34
N LEU A 14 -2.15 3.59 -18.75
CA LEU A 14 -1.88 2.50 -17.80
C LEU A 14 -0.68 2.80 -16.90
N LEU A 15 0.35 3.46 -17.43
CA LEU A 15 1.48 3.95 -16.63
C LEU A 15 1.03 4.97 -15.58
N ILE A 16 0.19 5.94 -15.96
CA ILE A 16 -0.36 6.93 -15.03
C ILE A 16 -1.21 6.24 -13.97
N LEU A 17 -2.10 5.32 -14.36
CA LEU A 17 -2.92 4.56 -13.43
C LEU A 17 -2.06 3.73 -12.46
N LEU A 18 -1.02 3.07 -12.96
CA LEU A 18 -0.07 2.32 -12.14
C LEU A 18 0.63 3.24 -11.14
N VAL A 19 1.10 4.42 -11.56
CA VAL A 19 1.73 5.39 -10.66
C VAL A 19 0.76 5.87 -9.59
N ILE A 20 -0.47 6.22 -9.95
CA ILE A 20 -1.51 6.61 -9.00
C ILE A 20 -1.76 5.48 -8.00
N LEU A 21 -1.85 4.24 -8.47
CA LEU A 21 -2.08 3.06 -7.65
C LEU A 21 -0.93 2.82 -6.66
N LEU A 22 0.31 2.88 -7.14
CA LEU A 22 1.51 2.75 -6.31
C LEU A 22 1.62 3.86 -5.28
N LEU A 23 1.28 5.10 -5.63
CA LEU A 23 1.26 6.22 -4.70
C LEU A 23 0.16 6.04 -3.64
N ALA A 24 -1.06 5.70 -4.03
CA ALA A 24 -2.16 5.48 -3.11
C ALA A 24 -1.83 4.39 -2.10
N PHE A 25 -1.36 3.23 -2.57
CA PHE A 25 -1.06 2.09 -1.71
C PHE A 25 0.24 2.26 -0.94
N GLY A 26 1.23 2.95 -1.50
CA GLY A 26 2.44 3.36 -0.80
C GLY A 26 2.15 4.32 0.35
N LEU A 27 1.19 5.24 0.18
CA LEU A 27 0.74 6.13 1.27
C LEU A 27 0.04 5.34 2.38
N VAL A 28 -0.82 4.38 2.03
CA VAL A 28 -1.46 3.49 3.03
C VAL A 28 -0.42 2.67 3.78
N GLY A 29 0.49 2.01 3.07
CA GLY A 29 1.57 1.23 3.70
C GLY A 29 2.48 2.09 4.58
N ARG A 30 2.80 3.32 4.15
CA ARG A 30 3.55 4.28 4.96
C ARG A 30 2.80 4.71 6.21
N TRP A 31 1.50 4.94 6.12
CA TRP A 31 0.68 5.26 7.28
C TRP A 31 0.68 4.10 8.28
N VAL A 32 0.40 2.87 7.82
CA VAL A 32 0.44 1.65 8.64
C VAL A 32 1.79 1.49 9.32
N TYR A 33 2.89 1.64 8.59
CA TYR A 33 4.24 1.56 9.15
C TYR A 33 4.44 2.57 10.29
N ARG A 34 4.06 3.84 10.07
CA ARG A 34 4.24 4.89 11.08
C ARG A 34 3.36 4.66 12.30
N ASP A 35 2.11 4.23 12.09
CA ASP A 35 1.18 3.91 13.18
C ASP A 35 1.73 2.73 14.00
N ALA A 36 2.11 1.63 13.37
CA ALA A 36 2.70 0.46 14.04
C ALA A 36 4.00 0.81 14.78
N LYS A 37 4.86 1.63 14.17
CA LYS A 37 6.11 2.05 14.80
C LYS A 37 5.86 2.96 16.01
N SER A 38 4.87 3.85 15.94
CA SER A 38 4.48 4.71 17.07
C SER A 38 3.92 3.94 18.25
N ARG A 39 3.40 2.74 17.99
CA ARG A 39 2.88 1.81 19.00
C ARG A 39 3.94 0.86 19.56
N GLY A 40 5.18 0.94 19.10
CA GLY A 40 6.27 0.08 19.60
C GLY A 40 6.38 -1.28 18.92
N SER A 41 5.66 -1.53 17.82
CA SER A 41 5.71 -2.83 17.15
C SER A 41 7.06 -3.12 16.49
N ASP A 42 7.64 -4.29 16.77
CA ASP A 42 8.83 -4.81 16.09
C ASP A 42 8.56 -5.19 14.62
N TRP A 43 7.30 -5.53 14.32
CA TRP A 43 6.86 -5.93 12.98
C TRP A 43 6.30 -4.77 12.16
N ALA A 44 6.55 -3.52 12.55
CA ALA A 44 5.99 -2.34 11.89
C ALA A 44 6.25 -2.30 10.36
N TRP A 45 7.44 -2.71 9.92
CA TRP A 45 7.77 -2.75 8.49
C TRP A 45 6.99 -3.83 7.74
N GLN A 46 6.69 -4.97 8.38
CA GLN A 46 5.91 -6.04 7.77
C GLN A 46 4.45 -5.63 7.61
N TRP A 47 3.88 -4.95 8.61
CA TRP A 47 2.54 -4.38 8.49
C TRP A 47 2.46 -3.39 7.33
N GLY A 48 3.40 -2.43 7.26
CA GLY A 48 3.41 -1.42 6.20
C GLY A 48 3.59 -2.00 4.80
N VAL A 49 4.60 -2.86 4.61
CA VAL A 49 4.89 -3.47 3.31
C VAL A 49 3.82 -4.50 2.93
N GLY A 50 3.43 -5.36 3.87
CA GLY A 50 2.45 -6.42 3.65
C GLY A 50 1.10 -5.87 3.21
N ILE A 51 0.58 -4.85 3.89
CA ILE A 51 -0.68 -4.21 3.48
C ILE A 51 -0.53 -3.49 2.14
N GLY A 52 0.58 -2.78 1.91
CA GLY A 52 0.86 -2.16 0.62
C GLY A 52 0.87 -3.17 -0.54
N LEU A 53 1.47 -4.34 -0.34
CA LEU A 53 1.47 -5.43 -1.32
C LEU A 53 0.09 -6.05 -1.51
N LEU A 54 -0.70 -6.23 -0.45
CA LEU A 54 -2.07 -6.73 -0.57
C LEU A 54 -2.92 -5.84 -1.47
N PHE A 55 -2.77 -4.51 -1.36
CA PHE A 55 -3.44 -3.59 -2.27
C PHE A 55 -2.96 -3.72 -3.73
N LEU A 56 -1.67 -4.01 -3.96
CA LEU A 56 -1.15 -4.29 -5.31
C LEU A 56 -1.80 -5.54 -5.92
N PHE A 57 -2.13 -6.55 -5.12
CA PHE A 57 -2.90 -7.73 -5.56
C PHE A 57 -4.40 -7.48 -5.71
N GLY A 58 -4.89 -6.34 -5.23
CA GLY A 58 -6.26 -5.90 -5.44
C GLY A 58 -6.81 -5.12 -4.25
N LEU A 59 -7.89 -4.38 -4.51
CA LEU A 59 -8.54 -3.58 -3.49
C LEU A 59 -9.09 -4.42 -2.33
N VAL A 60 -9.72 -5.56 -2.63
CA VAL A 60 -10.33 -6.45 -1.62
C VAL A 60 -9.28 -7.02 -0.65
N PRO A 61 -8.20 -7.70 -1.08
CA PRO A 61 -7.19 -8.18 -0.16
C PRO A 61 -6.52 -7.04 0.62
N GLY A 62 -6.28 -5.89 -0.01
CA GLY A 62 -5.73 -4.71 0.67
C GLY A 62 -6.63 -4.18 1.79
N LEU A 63 -7.93 -4.03 1.52
CA LEU A 63 -8.91 -3.59 2.52
C LEU A 63 -9.07 -4.61 3.65
N LEU A 64 -9.03 -5.91 3.35
CA LEU A 64 -9.06 -6.95 4.39
C LEU A 64 -7.82 -6.88 5.29
N GLY A 65 -6.62 -6.75 4.70
CA GLY A 65 -5.39 -6.60 5.48
C GLY A 65 -5.40 -5.33 6.34
N LEU A 66 -5.88 -4.22 5.78
CA LEU A 66 -6.04 -2.97 6.52
C LEU A 66 -7.07 -3.09 7.65
N LEU A 67 -8.21 -3.75 7.41
CA LEU A 67 -9.24 -3.99 8.41
C LEU A 67 -8.70 -4.83 9.57
N ILE A 68 -7.97 -5.92 9.26
CA ILE A 68 -7.31 -6.76 10.27
C ILE A 68 -6.37 -5.89 11.10
N TYR A 69 -5.47 -5.16 10.46
CA TYR A 69 -4.52 -4.29 11.16
C TYR A 69 -5.22 -3.28 12.06
N VAL A 70 -6.23 -2.55 11.57
CA VAL A 70 -6.96 -1.56 12.39
C VAL A 70 -7.67 -2.23 13.57
N THR A 71 -8.12 -3.47 13.43
CA THR A 71 -8.77 -4.23 14.50
C THR A 71 -7.79 -4.61 15.60
N ILE A 72 -6.56 -5.01 15.25
CA ILE A 72 -5.56 -5.50 16.21
C ILE A 72 -4.44 -4.51 16.54
N ARG A 73 -4.44 -3.31 15.95
CA ARG A 73 -3.29 -2.38 16.03
C ARG A 73 -2.91 -2.01 17.46
N ASP A 74 -3.85 -2.04 18.39
CA ASP A 74 -3.58 -1.73 19.80
C ASP A 74 -2.77 -2.86 20.46
N GLU A 75 -2.99 -4.12 20.06
CA GLU A 75 -2.25 -5.31 20.51
C GLU A 75 -0.89 -5.47 19.81
N VAL A 76 -0.75 -4.92 18.60
CA VAL A 76 0.46 -4.99 17.77
C VAL A 76 1.68 -4.32 18.42
N GLY A 77 1.45 -3.40 19.37
CA GLY A 77 2.48 -2.76 20.20
C GLY A 77 2.86 -3.53 21.45
N GLU A 78 2.04 -4.50 21.85
CA GLU A 78 2.14 -5.24 23.12
C GLU A 78 2.57 -6.70 22.91
N ALA A 79 3.18 -7.03 21.77
CA ALA A 79 3.77 -8.35 21.60
C ALA A 79 4.80 -8.59 22.72
N ALA A 80 4.39 -9.48 23.65
CA ALA A 80 5.07 -9.85 24.89
C ALA A 80 6.51 -10.30 24.72
#